data_AF-A0A4Q3U5Q9-F1
#
_entry.id   AF-A0A4Q3U5Q9-F1
#
_cell.length_a   1.000
_cell.length_b   1.000
_cell.length_c   1.000
_cell.angle_alpha   90.00
_cell.angle_beta   90.00
_cell.angle_gamma   90.00
#
_symmetry.space_group_name_H-M   'P 1'
#
loop_
_entity.id
_entity.type
_entity.pdbx_description
1 polymer ?
#
loop_
_entity_poly.entity_id
_entity_poly.type
_entity_poly.pdbx_seq_one_letter_code
_entity_poly.pdbx_strand_id
1 'polypeptide(L)'
;MVPQRGDFLRKVRGMRLLSLFLMPLVATCSAAPQAPAKAPGRYVETLSSGGQARKFVLRVPKGYDGSKAVPVVMVLHGWTGSAEAAEQYTRMADKADKEGFVAVFPDGLGNEGFQGWNAGWINLTGVNPGPDDVSFLTSVLNQVEKEVNVDKSREYVVGHSNGAFMANLLGAKLGGRLAAIASMAGSVGLNPTKQIPAPTAPISVMLLH
;
A
#
# COMPACT_ATOMS: atom_id res chain seq x y z
N MET A 1 6.97 79.49 67.36
CA MET A 1 5.76 78.68 67.59
C MET A 1 5.68 77.64 66.46
N VAL A 2 5.11 76.45 66.71
CA VAL A 2 5.18 75.20 65.92
C VAL A 2 3.88 75.07 65.07
N PRO A 3 3.71 74.19 64.04
CA PRO A 3 4.53 73.73 62.90
C PRO A 3 3.80 73.93 61.52
N GLN A 4 4.28 73.33 60.41
CA GLN A 4 3.41 72.81 59.33
C GLN A 4 3.90 71.46 58.73
N ARG A 5 3.00 70.71 58.06
CA ARG A 5 3.14 69.35 57.49
C ARG A 5 2.60 69.28 56.04
N GLY A 6 3.07 68.30 55.26
CA GLY A 6 2.48 67.84 53.97
C GLY A 6 2.73 68.77 52.76
N ASP A 7 2.51 68.43 51.49
CA ASP A 7 2.27 67.14 50.79
C ASP A 7 2.26 67.44 49.24
N PHE A 8 2.30 66.54 48.23
CA PHE A 8 2.29 65.07 48.08
C PHE A 8 3.07 64.67 46.77
N LEU A 9 3.12 63.38 46.39
CA LEU A 9 3.85 62.82 45.23
C LEU A 9 3.25 63.14 43.83
N ARG A 10 4.13 63.37 42.83
CA ARG A 10 3.78 63.43 41.39
C ARG A 10 3.76 62.03 40.73
N LYS A 11 2.80 61.80 39.83
CA LYS A 11 2.78 60.69 38.84
C LYS A 11 2.76 61.27 37.42
N VAL A 12 3.54 60.69 36.51
CA VAL A 12 3.40 60.89 35.06
C VAL A 12 3.34 59.50 34.40
N ARG A 13 2.39 59.29 33.49
CA ARG A 13 2.17 58.01 32.78
C ARG A 13 2.88 58.03 31.43
N GLY A 14 3.43 56.88 31.02
CA GLY A 14 4.09 56.71 29.73
C GLY A 14 3.13 56.46 28.57
N MET A 15 3.56 56.84 27.36
CA MET A 15 2.87 56.64 26.09
C MET A 15 3.45 55.41 25.37
N ARG A 16 2.62 54.50 24.86
CA ARG A 16 3.06 53.37 24.02
C ARG A 16 2.63 53.59 22.58
N LEU A 17 3.58 53.50 21.65
CA LEU A 17 3.32 53.51 20.21
C LEU A 17 2.82 52.13 19.75
N LEU A 18 1.79 52.10 18.90
CA LEU A 18 1.35 50.90 18.19
C LEU A 18 2.10 50.78 16.86
N SER A 19 2.79 49.66 16.64
CA SER A 19 3.37 49.30 15.35
C SER A 19 2.42 48.37 14.60
N LEU A 20 1.93 48.78 13.42
CA LEU A 20 1.21 47.86 12.53
C LEU A 20 2.21 46.91 11.86
N PHE A 21 2.06 45.60 12.09
CA PHE A 21 2.74 44.58 11.31
C PHE A 21 1.94 44.27 10.04
N LEU A 22 2.55 44.51 8.88
CA LEU A 22 1.99 44.11 7.58
C LEU A 22 2.31 42.63 7.35
N MET A 23 1.31 41.75 7.43
CA MET A 23 1.49 40.31 7.29
C MET A 23 1.38 39.90 5.81
N PRO A 24 2.41 39.29 5.20
CA PRO A 24 2.34 38.90 3.79
C PRO A 24 1.37 37.74 3.57
N LEU A 25 0.48 37.88 2.58
CA LEU A 25 -0.51 36.87 2.24
C LEU A 25 0.18 35.69 1.53
N VAL A 26 0.45 34.61 2.26
CA VAL A 26 1.01 33.37 1.69
C VAL A 26 -0.07 32.68 0.86
N ALA A 27 0.00 32.83 -0.46
CA ALA A 27 -0.89 32.13 -1.38
C ALA A 27 -0.58 30.63 -1.39
N THR A 28 -1.36 29.85 -0.62
CA THR A 28 -1.29 28.39 -0.64
C THR A 28 -1.86 27.87 -1.96
N CYS A 29 -0.97 27.49 -2.88
CA CYS A 29 -1.38 26.83 -4.11
C CYS A 29 -1.94 25.43 -3.77
N SER A 30 -3.26 25.33 -3.67
CA SER A 30 -3.94 24.05 -3.42
C SER A 30 -3.94 23.25 -4.72
N ALA A 31 -3.08 22.23 -4.80
CA ALA A 31 -3.03 21.36 -5.96
C ALA A 31 -4.38 20.62 -6.11
N ALA A 32 -5.03 20.78 -7.26
CA ALA A 32 -6.27 20.07 -7.56
C ALA A 32 -6.02 18.54 -7.52
N PRO A 33 -6.98 17.71 -7.07
CA PRO A 33 -6.85 16.26 -7.14
C PRO A 33 -6.57 15.84 -8.58
N GLN A 34 -5.44 15.16 -8.81
CA GLN A 34 -5.18 14.57 -10.12
C GLN A 34 -6.26 13.54 -10.42
N ALA A 35 -6.90 13.67 -11.59
CA ALA A 35 -7.80 12.65 -12.08
C ALA A 35 -7.03 11.32 -12.21
N PRO A 36 -7.64 10.18 -11.87
CA PRO A 36 -6.98 8.88 -11.99
C PRO A 36 -6.55 8.63 -13.43
N ALA A 37 -5.28 8.24 -13.59
CA ALA A 37 -4.60 8.26 -14.88
C ALA A 37 -5.00 7.11 -15.82
N LYS A 38 -5.47 5.97 -15.30
CA LYS A 38 -5.86 4.81 -16.12
C LYS A 38 -7.37 4.64 -16.22
N ALA A 39 -7.83 4.49 -17.46
CA ALA A 39 -9.18 4.09 -17.83
C ALA A 39 -9.39 2.57 -17.56
N PRO A 40 -10.63 2.05 -17.68
CA PRO A 40 -10.88 0.61 -17.71
C PRO A 40 -10.03 -0.11 -18.77
N GLY A 41 -9.44 -1.24 -18.40
CA GLY A 41 -8.56 -1.97 -19.30
C GLY A 41 -7.64 -3.00 -18.63
N ARG A 42 -6.79 -3.59 -19.47
CA ARG A 42 -5.71 -4.50 -19.08
C ARG A 42 -4.38 -3.85 -19.44
N TYR A 43 -3.51 -3.71 -18.45
CA TYR A 43 -2.18 -3.14 -18.60
C TYR A 43 -1.14 -4.17 -18.16
N VAL A 44 0.01 -4.21 -18.84
CA VAL A 44 1.19 -4.96 -18.41
C VAL A 44 2.23 -3.92 -18.05
N GLU A 45 2.51 -3.81 -16.76
CA GLU A 45 3.36 -2.78 -16.18
C GLU A 45 4.67 -3.40 -15.69
N THR A 46 5.69 -2.55 -15.53
CA THR A 46 6.99 -2.96 -14.98
C THR A 46 7.49 -1.89 -14.03
N LEU A 47 7.99 -2.31 -12.87
CA LEU A 47 8.67 -1.44 -11.91
C LEU A 47 10.04 -2.01 -11.52
N SER A 48 10.95 -1.15 -11.05
CA SER A 48 12.24 -1.60 -10.52
C SER A 48 12.12 -1.91 -9.03
N SER A 49 12.55 -3.10 -8.62
CA SER A 49 12.64 -3.50 -7.21
C SER A 49 13.88 -4.36 -6.99
N GLY A 50 14.70 -4.02 -5.98
CA GLY A 50 15.97 -4.70 -5.73
C GLY A 50 16.95 -4.66 -6.91
N GLY A 51 16.89 -3.62 -7.75
CA GLY A 51 17.68 -3.49 -8.98
C GLY A 51 17.19 -4.35 -10.16
N GLN A 52 16.09 -5.09 -10.01
CA GLN A 52 15.51 -5.96 -11.03
C GLN A 52 14.22 -5.35 -11.59
N ALA A 53 14.02 -5.48 -12.90
CA ALA A 53 12.74 -5.16 -13.53
C ALA A 53 11.72 -6.26 -13.17
N ARG A 54 10.61 -5.87 -12.54
CA ARG A 54 9.55 -6.77 -12.08
C ARG A 54 8.22 -6.38 -12.72
N LYS A 55 7.57 -7.37 -13.35
CA LYS A 55 6.34 -7.21 -14.12
C LYS A 55 5.10 -7.40 -13.23
N PHE A 56 3.99 -6.75 -13.58
CA PHE A 56 2.66 -7.11 -13.09
C PHE A 56 1.59 -6.84 -14.15
N VAL A 57 0.49 -7.60 -14.10
CA VAL A 57 -0.72 -7.31 -14.88
C VAL A 57 -1.68 -6.52 -14.01
N LEU A 58 -2.15 -5.38 -14.50
CA LEU A 58 -3.17 -4.54 -13.85
C LEU A 58 -4.49 -4.62 -14.63
N ARG A 59 -5.58 -4.87 -13.91
CA ARG A 59 -6.96 -4.91 -14.44
C ARG A 59 -7.80 -3.85 -13.76
N VAL A 60 -8.07 -2.77 -14.50
CA VAL A 60 -9.02 -1.72 -14.11
C VAL A 60 -10.40 -2.14 -14.64
N PRO A 61 -11.44 -2.27 -13.80
CA PRO A 61 -12.67 -2.94 -14.18
C PRO A 61 -13.53 -2.07 -15.12
N LYS A 62 -14.30 -2.71 -16.01
CA LYS A 62 -15.13 -2.05 -17.03
C LYS A 62 -16.02 -0.90 -16.52
N GLY A 63 -16.56 -1.01 -15.32
CA GLY A 63 -17.44 0.00 -14.70
C GLY A 63 -16.72 1.16 -14.00
N TYR A 64 -15.39 1.24 -14.09
CA TYR A 64 -14.61 2.27 -13.43
C TYR A 64 -14.60 3.59 -14.21
N ASP A 65 -15.08 4.67 -13.58
CA ASP A 65 -15.13 6.02 -14.13
C ASP A 65 -14.19 7.02 -13.40
N GLY A 66 -13.46 6.54 -12.39
CA GLY A 66 -12.60 7.38 -11.55
C GLY A 66 -13.32 8.24 -10.50
N SER A 67 -14.65 8.32 -10.52
CA SER A 67 -15.44 9.17 -9.60
C SER A 67 -15.45 8.66 -8.15
N LYS A 68 -15.23 7.35 -7.96
CA LYS A 68 -15.26 6.68 -6.67
C LYS A 68 -14.01 5.83 -6.46
N ALA A 69 -13.52 5.82 -5.22
CA ALA A 69 -12.43 4.96 -4.78
C ALA A 69 -12.89 3.49 -4.74
N VAL A 70 -12.22 2.62 -5.49
CA VAL A 70 -12.53 1.18 -5.59
C VAL A 70 -11.52 0.31 -4.82
N PRO A 71 -11.89 -0.91 -4.36
CA PRO A 71 -10.94 -1.82 -3.73
C PRO A 71 -9.79 -2.24 -4.64
N VAL A 72 -8.70 -2.71 -4.05
CA VAL A 72 -7.62 -3.42 -4.75
C VAL A 72 -7.56 -4.86 -4.25
N VAL A 73 -7.51 -5.83 -5.17
CA VAL A 73 -7.23 -7.23 -4.86
C VAL A 73 -5.98 -7.67 -5.60
N MET A 74 -4.90 -7.87 -4.85
CA MET A 74 -3.67 -8.47 -5.33
C MET A 74 -3.78 -10.00 -5.32
N VAL A 75 -3.40 -10.63 -6.42
CA VAL A 75 -3.55 -12.08 -6.62
C VAL A 75 -2.18 -12.69 -6.91
N LEU A 76 -1.68 -13.51 -5.98
CA LEU A 76 -0.35 -14.11 -6.03
C LEU A 76 -0.39 -15.56 -6.54
N HIS A 77 0.34 -15.83 -7.62
CA HIS A 77 0.45 -17.17 -8.20
C HIS A 77 1.19 -18.15 -7.29
N GLY A 78 0.92 -19.45 -7.47
CA GLY A 78 1.74 -20.52 -6.90
C GLY A 78 3.12 -20.61 -7.54
N TRP A 79 4.00 -21.46 -7.01
CA TRP A 79 5.29 -21.75 -7.66
C TRP A 79 5.04 -22.35 -9.06
N THR A 80 5.97 -22.14 -9.99
CA THR A 80 5.82 -22.44 -11.43
C THR A 80 4.68 -21.68 -12.14
N GLY A 81 4.13 -20.65 -11.50
CA GLY A 81 3.10 -19.77 -12.07
C GLY A 81 3.68 -18.51 -12.70
N SER A 82 2.79 -17.61 -13.13
CA SER A 82 3.13 -16.25 -13.55
C SER A 82 1.96 -15.29 -13.32
N ALA A 83 2.20 -14.00 -13.50
CA ALA A 83 1.16 -12.97 -13.53
C ALA A 83 0.00 -13.30 -14.50
N GLU A 84 0.32 -13.64 -15.75
CA GLU A 84 -0.68 -13.99 -16.77
C GLU A 84 -1.40 -15.31 -16.46
N ALA A 85 -0.68 -16.30 -15.91
CA ALA A 85 -1.30 -17.55 -15.51
C ALA A 85 -2.32 -17.32 -14.38
N ALA A 86 -1.98 -16.53 -13.35
CA ALA A 86 -2.90 -16.19 -12.27
C ALA A 86 -4.14 -15.45 -12.76
N GLU A 87 -3.98 -14.49 -13.67
CA GLU A 87 -5.11 -13.81 -14.32
C GLU A 87 -6.06 -14.81 -14.99
N GLN A 88 -5.51 -15.78 -15.73
CA GLN A 88 -6.29 -16.77 -16.47
C GLN A 88 -6.96 -17.83 -15.58
N TYR A 89 -6.24 -18.46 -14.64
CA TYR A 89 -6.79 -19.58 -13.87
C TYR A 89 -7.70 -19.12 -12.72
N THR A 90 -7.44 -17.96 -12.10
CA THR A 90 -8.28 -17.48 -10.98
C THR A 90 -9.59 -16.84 -11.43
N ARG A 91 -9.66 -16.39 -12.69
CA ARG A 91 -10.77 -15.56 -13.23
C ARG A 91 -11.07 -14.29 -12.42
N MET A 92 -10.14 -13.86 -11.56
CA MET A 92 -10.33 -12.69 -10.71
C MET A 92 -10.49 -11.39 -11.50
N ALA A 93 -10.03 -11.35 -12.75
CA ALA A 93 -10.27 -10.23 -13.67
C ALA A 93 -11.74 -10.12 -14.13
N ASP A 94 -12.46 -11.25 -14.28
CA ASP A 94 -13.90 -11.23 -14.59
C ASP A 94 -14.71 -10.87 -13.34
N LYS A 95 -14.25 -11.33 -12.17
CA LYS A 95 -14.83 -10.96 -10.87
C LYS A 95 -14.62 -9.47 -10.58
N ALA A 96 -13.47 -8.90 -10.94
CA ALA A 96 -13.18 -7.47 -10.90
C ALA A 96 -14.16 -6.65 -11.74
N ASP A 97 -14.35 -7.04 -13.01
CA ASP A 97 -15.34 -6.42 -13.92
C ASP A 97 -16.76 -6.47 -13.36
N LYS A 98 -17.15 -7.59 -12.72
CA LYS A 98 -18.50 -7.79 -12.16
C LYS A 98 -18.77 -7.00 -10.88
N GLU A 99 -17.80 -6.94 -9.97
CA GLU A 99 -18.01 -6.42 -8.61
C GLU A 99 -17.38 -5.04 -8.37
N GLY A 100 -16.64 -4.49 -9.34
CA GLY A 100 -16.11 -3.12 -9.29
C GLY A 100 -14.90 -2.95 -8.38
N PHE A 101 -13.86 -3.78 -8.55
CA PHE A 101 -12.55 -3.63 -7.90
C PHE A 101 -11.40 -3.72 -8.90
N VAL A 102 -10.24 -3.15 -8.56
CA VAL A 102 -9.00 -3.34 -9.32
C VAL A 102 -8.38 -4.68 -8.96
N ALA A 103 -8.12 -5.53 -9.95
CA ALA A 103 -7.32 -6.73 -9.75
C ALA A 103 -5.88 -6.50 -10.23
N VAL A 104 -4.90 -6.94 -9.44
CA VAL A 104 -3.49 -6.87 -9.81
C VAL A 104 -2.81 -8.22 -9.62
N PHE A 105 -2.05 -8.65 -10.64
CA PHE A 105 -1.39 -9.96 -10.70
C PHE A 105 0.11 -9.73 -10.86
N PRO A 106 0.89 -9.68 -9.76
CA PRO A 106 2.33 -9.49 -9.81
C PRO A 106 3.06 -10.76 -10.23
N ASP A 107 4.20 -10.62 -10.91
CA ASP A 107 5.04 -11.73 -11.34
C ASP A 107 6.16 -12.01 -10.32
N GLY A 108 6.36 -13.27 -9.97
CA GLY A 108 7.45 -13.75 -9.14
C GLY A 108 8.82 -13.61 -9.82
N LEU A 109 9.87 -14.09 -9.16
CA LEU A 109 11.19 -14.26 -9.78
C LEU A 109 11.48 -15.74 -9.99
N GLY A 110 12.26 -16.03 -11.03
CA GLY A 110 12.68 -17.36 -11.45
C GLY A 110 12.84 -17.43 -12.96
N ASN A 111 13.24 -18.60 -13.46
CA ASN A 111 13.19 -18.88 -14.90
C ASN A 111 11.72 -18.93 -15.37
N GLU A 112 11.50 -18.76 -16.68
CA GLU A 112 10.15 -18.90 -17.27
C GLU A 112 9.57 -20.29 -16.96
N GLY A 113 8.34 -20.31 -16.44
CA GLY A 113 7.67 -21.53 -15.97
C GLY A 113 8.13 -21.99 -14.58
N PHE A 114 9.01 -21.26 -13.90
CA PHE A 114 9.54 -21.58 -12.56
C PHE A 114 9.53 -20.38 -11.61
N GLN A 115 8.78 -19.32 -11.92
CA GLN A 115 8.67 -18.17 -11.04
C GLN A 115 8.04 -18.53 -9.69
N GLY A 116 8.52 -17.88 -8.63
CA GLY A 116 8.03 -18.02 -7.27
C GLY A 116 8.32 -16.80 -6.42
N TRP A 117 8.02 -16.95 -5.13
CA TRP A 117 8.11 -15.92 -4.10
C TRP A 117 9.10 -16.31 -3.00
N ASN A 118 9.80 -15.31 -2.48
CA ASN A 118 10.50 -15.37 -1.22
C ASN A 118 9.56 -15.02 -0.05
N ALA A 119 8.90 -16.03 0.51
CA ALA A 119 8.02 -15.90 1.68
C ALA A 119 8.80 -15.85 3.02
N GLY A 120 10.08 -15.48 3.00
CA GLY A 120 10.94 -15.24 4.16
C GLY A 120 11.46 -16.52 4.82
N TRP A 121 10.57 -17.45 5.19
CA TRP A 121 10.96 -18.76 5.73
C TRP A 121 11.17 -19.82 4.63
N ILE A 122 10.74 -19.54 3.40
CA ILE A 122 10.98 -20.34 2.20
C ILE A 122 11.14 -19.43 0.98
N ASN A 123 12.17 -19.70 0.18
CA ASN A 123 12.47 -18.97 -1.06
C ASN A 123 12.37 -19.95 -2.24
N LEU A 124 11.34 -19.79 -3.08
CA LEU A 124 11.14 -20.60 -4.29
C LEU A 124 11.45 -19.83 -5.58
N THR A 125 12.16 -18.70 -5.49
CA THR A 125 12.52 -17.88 -6.67
C THR A 125 13.73 -18.42 -7.45
N GLY A 126 14.51 -19.32 -6.85
CA GLY A 126 15.82 -19.74 -7.38
C GLY A 126 16.93 -18.67 -7.27
N VAL A 127 16.63 -17.45 -6.82
CA VAL A 127 17.58 -16.35 -6.68
C VAL A 127 18.22 -16.36 -5.28
N ASN A 128 19.54 -16.15 -5.20
CA ASN A 128 20.30 -16.11 -3.96
C ASN A 128 21.30 -14.93 -3.97
N PRO A 129 21.30 -14.01 -2.97
CA PRO A 129 20.35 -13.90 -1.87
C PRO A 129 18.90 -13.71 -2.36
N GLY A 130 17.94 -14.19 -1.57
CA GLY A 130 16.52 -14.13 -1.94
C GLY A 130 16.02 -12.68 -2.08
N PRO A 131 15.12 -12.40 -3.03
CA PRO A 131 14.60 -11.06 -3.28
C PRO A 131 13.74 -10.56 -2.11
N ASP A 132 13.65 -9.24 -1.94
CA ASP A 132 12.67 -8.61 -1.06
C ASP A 132 11.31 -8.48 -1.78
N ASP A 133 10.58 -9.59 -1.84
CA ASP A 133 9.24 -9.60 -2.43
C ASP A 133 8.22 -8.81 -1.59
N VAL A 134 8.49 -8.52 -0.31
CA VAL A 134 7.61 -7.64 0.50
C VAL A 134 7.71 -6.22 -0.04
N SER A 135 8.92 -5.71 -0.27
CA SER A 135 9.16 -4.40 -0.86
C SER A 135 8.65 -4.30 -2.30
N PHE A 136 8.84 -5.35 -3.12
CA PHE A 136 8.25 -5.42 -4.46
C PHE A 136 6.72 -5.28 -4.44
N LEU A 137 6.02 -6.14 -3.69
CA LEU A 137 4.55 -6.15 -3.67
C LEU A 137 3.98 -4.88 -3.03
N THR A 138 4.65 -4.32 -2.01
CA THR A 138 4.34 -2.98 -1.47
C THR A 138 4.47 -1.89 -2.55
N SER A 139 5.49 -1.99 -3.41
CA SER A 139 5.71 -1.04 -4.51
C SER A 139 4.65 -1.16 -5.62
N VAL A 140 4.14 -2.37 -5.88
CA VAL A 140 3.02 -2.58 -6.81
C VAL A 140 1.75 -1.89 -6.31
N LEU A 141 1.38 -2.07 -5.03
CA LEU A 141 0.23 -1.36 -4.45
C LEU A 141 0.42 0.17 -4.53
N ASN A 142 1.61 0.66 -4.15
CA ASN A 142 1.95 2.09 -4.27
C ASN A 142 1.90 2.64 -5.70
N GLN A 143 2.09 1.81 -6.72
CA GLN A 143 1.96 2.22 -8.12
C GLN A 143 0.48 2.30 -8.53
N VAL A 144 -0.31 1.28 -8.19
CA VAL A 144 -1.76 1.27 -8.42
C VAL A 144 -2.44 2.47 -7.75
N GLU A 145 -2.06 2.82 -6.52
CA GLU A 145 -2.55 4.00 -5.79
C GLU A 145 -2.30 5.35 -6.49
N LYS A 146 -1.29 5.45 -7.35
CA LYS A 146 -0.97 6.69 -8.10
C LYS A 146 -1.71 6.76 -9.42
N GLU A 147 -2.05 5.62 -9.99
CA GLU A 147 -2.59 5.49 -11.34
C GLU A 147 -4.10 5.32 -11.37
N VAL A 148 -4.68 4.86 -10.26
CA VAL A 148 -6.10 4.54 -10.11
C VAL A 148 -6.61 5.09 -8.76
N ASN A 149 -7.76 5.75 -8.78
CA ASN A 149 -8.49 6.17 -7.58
C ASN A 149 -8.98 4.93 -6.83
N VAL A 150 -8.19 4.48 -5.86
CA VAL A 150 -8.45 3.29 -5.05
C VAL A 150 -8.64 3.62 -3.58
N ASP A 151 -9.43 2.80 -2.92
CA ASP A 151 -9.68 2.90 -1.49
C ASP A 151 -8.60 2.14 -0.72
N LYS A 152 -7.66 2.90 -0.15
CA LYS A 152 -6.52 2.37 0.62
C LYS A 152 -6.93 1.64 1.91
N SER A 153 -8.19 1.76 2.34
CA SER A 153 -8.74 0.96 3.45
C SER A 153 -9.31 -0.39 2.99
N ARG A 154 -9.31 -0.66 1.68
CA ARG A 154 -9.84 -1.88 1.04
C ARG A 154 -8.81 -2.49 0.07
N GLU A 155 -7.58 -2.62 0.55
CA GLU A 155 -6.54 -3.41 -0.11
C GLU A 155 -6.51 -4.85 0.44
N TYR A 156 -6.55 -5.83 -0.45
CA TYR A 156 -6.62 -7.25 -0.14
C TYR A 156 -5.52 -8.03 -0.88
N VAL A 157 -5.02 -9.10 -0.27
CA VAL A 157 -4.12 -10.06 -0.94
C VAL A 157 -4.72 -11.46 -0.91
N VAL A 158 -4.81 -12.10 -2.06
CA VAL A 158 -5.17 -13.51 -2.23
C VAL A 158 -3.96 -14.25 -2.78
N GLY A 159 -3.62 -15.42 -2.22
CA GLY A 159 -2.51 -16.23 -2.71
C GLY A 159 -2.84 -17.72 -2.77
N HIS A 160 -2.26 -18.41 -3.74
CA HIS A 160 -2.34 -19.87 -3.90
C HIS A 160 -0.96 -20.53 -3.68
N SER A 161 -0.88 -21.61 -2.91
CA SER A 161 0.34 -22.39 -2.65
C SER A 161 1.52 -21.49 -2.19
N ASN A 162 2.62 -21.38 -2.94
CA ASN A 162 3.72 -20.46 -2.62
C ASN A 162 3.27 -18.99 -2.54
N GLY A 163 2.33 -18.55 -3.37
CA GLY A 163 1.69 -17.25 -3.25
C GLY A 163 0.85 -17.12 -1.97
N ALA A 164 0.31 -18.21 -1.43
CA ALA A 164 -0.40 -18.24 -0.16
C ALA A 164 0.54 -18.11 1.05
N PHE A 165 1.76 -18.68 0.97
CA PHE A 165 2.84 -18.41 1.93
C PHE A 165 3.23 -16.92 1.90
N MET A 166 3.34 -16.34 0.70
CA MET A 166 3.66 -14.92 0.53
C MET A 166 2.54 -14.00 1.03
N ALA A 167 1.27 -14.33 0.78
CA ALA A 167 0.11 -13.61 1.31
C ALA A 167 0.11 -13.59 2.85
N ASN A 168 0.46 -14.71 3.49
CA ASN A 168 0.63 -14.78 4.95
C ASN A 168 1.77 -13.88 5.45
N LEU A 169 2.93 -13.86 4.77
CA LEU A 169 4.02 -12.94 5.11
C LEU A 169 3.61 -11.47 4.95
N LEU A 170 2.90 -11.12 3.86
CA LEU A 170 2.40 -9.77 3.65
C LEU A 170 1.39 -9.37 4.74
N GLY A 171 0.48 -10.26 5.14
CA GLY A 171 -0.44 -9.98 6.24
C GLY A 171 0.28 -9.72 7.56
N ALA A 172 1.38 -10.44 7.83
CA ALA A 172 2.20 -10.19 9.01
C ALA A 172 3.04 -8.90 8.94
N LYS A 173 3.52 -8.50 7.76
CA LYS A 173 4.39 -7.32 7.58
C LYS A 173 3.62 -6.02 7.35
N LEU A 174 2.50 -6.08 6.64
CA LEU A 174 1.68 -4.95 6.20
C LEU A 174 0.37 -4.84 7.00
N GLY A 175 0.37 -5.33 8.25
CA GLY A 175 -0.71 -5.08 9.20
C GLY A 175 -0.92 -3.57 9.37
N GLY A 176 -2.18 -3.14 9.35
CA GLY A 176 -2.55 -1.72 9.34
C GLY A 176 -2.60 -1.06 7.95
N ARG A 177 -2.10 -1.73 6.90
CA ARG A 177 -2.36 -1.38 5.49
C ARG A 177 -3.40 -2.31 4.87
N LEU A 178 -3.14 -3.62 4.90
CA LEU A 178 -4.03 -4.60 4.29
C LEU A 178 -5.29 -4.81 5.14
N ALA A 179 -6.45 -4.78 4.50
CA ALA A 179 -7.74 -4.98 5.15
C ALA A 179 -7.99 -6.47 5.50
N ALA A 180 -7.62 -7.36 4.59
CA ALA A 180 -7.62 -8.80 4.83
C ALA A 180 -6.68 -9.54 3.86
N ILE A 181 -6.34 -10.78 4.20
CA ILE A 181 -5.68 -11.72 3.29
C ILE A 181 -6.49 -13.02 3.14
N ALA A 182 -6.32 -13.70 2.01
CA ALA A 182 -6.79 -15.06 1.78
C ALA A 182 -5.64 -15.98 1.37
N SER A 183 -5.47 -17.10 2.07
CA SER A 183 -4.42 -18.09 1.87
C SER A 183 -5.04 -19.41 1.43
N MET A 184 -4.78 -19.83 0.19
CA MET A 184 -5.31 -21.08 -0.39
C MET A 184 -4.19 -22.10 -0.59
N ALA A 185 -4.33 -23.30 -0.02
CA ALA A 185 -3.27 -24.32 0.04
C ALA A 185 -1.96 -23.77 0.66
N GLY A 186 -2.09 -22.87 1.64
CA GLY A 186 -0.99 -22.16 2.28
C GLY A 186 -0.67 -22.64 3.70
N SER A 187 0.34 -22.03 4.30
CA SER A 187 0.69 -22.15 5.72
C SER A 187 1.43 -20.89 6.18
N VAL A 188 1.44 -20.64 7.49
CA VAL A 188 2.24 -19.60 8.15
C VAL A 188 3.69 -20.07 8.43
N GLY A 189 3.96 -21.36 8.28
CA GLY A 189 5.29 -21.96 8.46
C GLY A 189 5.28 -23.49 8.37
N LEU A 190 6.43 -24.10 8.62
CA LEU A 190 6.58 -25.56 8.75
C LEU A 190 6.81 -26.00 10.20
N ASN A 191 7.42 -25.14 11.01
CA ASN A 191 7.74 -25.37 12.42
C ASN A 191 8.13 -24.03 13.10
N PRO A 192 8.33 -23.98 14.43
CA PRO A 192 8.61 -22.71 15.14
C PRO A 192 9.87 -21.95 14.71
N THR A 193 10.83 -22.58 14.02
CA THR A 193 12.05 -21.92 13.50
C THR A 193 11.96 -21.60 12.00
N LYS A 194 10.92 -22.08 11.30
CA LYS A 194 10.63 -21.81 9.89
C LYS A 194 9.18 -21.36 9.72
N GLN A 195 8.91 -20.11 10.10
CA GLN A 195 7.60 -19.48 10.05
C GLN A 195 7.71 -17.97 9.77
N ILE A 196 6.60 -17.36 9.37
CA ILE A 196 6.47 -15.89 9.29
C ILE A 196 6.67 -15.26 10.70
N PRO A 197 7.11 -13.99 10.78
CA PRO A 197 7.17 -13.28 12.06
C PRO A 197 5.77 -13.03 12.63
N ALA A 198 5.72 -12.66 13.91
CA ALA A 198 4.50 -12.12 14.51
C ALA A 198 3.97 -10.91 13.70
N PRO A 199 2.64 -10.78 13.53
CA PRO A 199 2.06 -9.68 12.77
C PRO A 199 2.28 -8.32 13.43
N THR A 200 2.53 -7.28 12.62
CA THR A 200 2.76 -5.90 13.08
C THR A 200 1.49 -5.22 13.61
N ALA A 201 0.32 -5.67 13.18
CA ALA A 201 -1.00 -5.28 13.69
C ALA A 201 -2.02 -6.42 13.42
N PRO A 202 -3.20 -6.42 14.07
CA PRO A 202 -4.27 -7.37 13.75
C PRO A 202 -4.68 -7.28 12.28
N ILE A 203 -4.96 -8.43 11.65
CA ILE A 203 -5.43 -8.53 10.27
C ILE A 203 -6.45 -9.65 10.13
N SER A 204 -7.46 -9.45 9.28
CA SER A 204 -8.44 -10.49 8.94
C SER A 204 -7.81 -11.52 7.98
N VAL A 205 -7.99 -12.81 8.28
CA VAL A 205 -7.40 -13.91 7.51
C VAL A 205 -8.48 -14.93 7.15
N MET A 206 -8.57 -15.29 5.87
CA MET A 206 -9.30 -16.47 5.41
C MET A 206 -8.30 -17.56 5.00
N LEU A 207 -8.37 -18.74 5.63
CA LEU A 207 -7.52 -19.89 5.31
C LEU A 207 -8.37 -20.96 4.61
N LEU A 208 -7.87 -21.47 3.49
CA LEU A 208 -8.42 -22.62 2.77
C LEU A 208 -7.30 -23.65 2.55
N HIS A 209 -7.58 -24.92 2.85
CA HIS A 209 -6.67 -26.05 2.72
C HIS A 209 -7.24 -27.06 1.72
#